data_AF-A0A8R1IV89-F1
#
_entry.id   AF-A0A8R1IV89-F1
#
_cell.length_a   1.000
_cell.length_b   1.000
_cell.length_c   1.000
_cell.angle_alpha   90.00
_cell.angle_beta   90.00
_cell.angle_gamma   90.00
#
_symmetry.space_group_name_H-M   'P 1'
#
loop_
_entity.id
_entity.type
_entity.pdbx_description
1 polymer ?
#
loop_
_entity_poly.entity_id
_entity_poly.type
_entity_poly.pdbx_seq_one_letter_code
_entity_poly.pdbx_strand_id
1 'polypeptide(L)'
;MDSVNVSAHHDATAVDLFLSADTENVKIGITNSLFYDNKKGGLRFSGSFRSPRAILRGCRFSRNFGETIQFEKFGNASLIVDKCTFLSNSYLDFDRGDSVISLKNVQGNDNELSISNCQFTKNTVHDVITIFDNSTATPSTTHISIMSNKFIQNLANSVITTNFPNVSVTENKFQDKRSTCEITYHPPASPKSEDLLRNTMVAGQQIYFALKNTEVFNGSTCHV
;
A
#
# COMPACT_ATOMS: atom_id res chain seq x y z
N MET A 1 -20.27 -16.28 9.47
CA MET A 1 -20.69 -15.03 8.81
C MET A 1 -20.36 -15.19 7.35
N ASP A 2 -21.36 -15.12 6.50
CA ASP A 2 -21.20 -15.30 5.06
C ASP A 2 -20.45 -14.08 4.50
N SER A 3 -19.32 -14.32 3.84
CA SER A 3 -18.54 -13.27 3.18
C SER A 3 -19.25 -12.83 1.91
N VAL A 4 -19.40 -11.52 1.70
CA VAL A 4 -19.89 -10.99 0.42
C VAL A 4 -18.80 -11.16 -0.64
N ASN A 5 -19.10 -11.87 -1.73
CA ASN A 5 -18.18 -12.01 -2.86
C ASN A 5 -18.36 -10.85 -3.84
N VAL A 6 -17.24 -10.22 -4.23
CA VAL A 6 -17.19 -9.06 -5.11
C VAL A 6 -16.26 -9.37 -6.29
N SER A 7 -16.85 -9.42 -7.48
CA SER A 7 -16.16 -9.72 -8.74
C SER A 7 -16.67 -8.81 -9.86
N ALA A 8 -15.79 -8.38 -10.76
CA ALA A 8 -16.12 -7.62 -11.97
C ALA A 8 -15.86 -8.41 -13.26
N HIS A 9 -16.44 -7.91 -14.36
CA HIS A 9 -16.12 -8.34 -15.72
C HIS A 9 -14.65 -8.06 -16.07
N HIS A 10 -14.14 -8.74 -17.10
CA HIS A 10 -12.72 -8.75 -17.49
C HIS A 10 -12.07 -7.36 -17.61
N ASP A 11 -12.85 -6.34 -17.99
CA ASP A 11 -12.34 -5.01 -18.25
C ASP A 11 -12.58 -3.97 -17.16
N ALA A 12 -13.11 -4.37 -16.00
CA ALA A 12 -13.48 -3.46 -14.93
C ALA A 12 -12.82 -3.79 -13.59
N THR A 13 -12.62 -2.74 -12.79
CA THR A 13 -12.31 -2.87 -11.36
C THR A 13 -13.56 -3.37 -10.62
N ALA A 14 -13.40 -4.19 -9.57
CA ALA A 14 -14.55 -4.73 -8.82
C ALA A 14 -15.48 -3.64 -8.28
N VAL A 15 -14.89 -2.58 -7.74
CA VAL A 15 -15.58 -1.38 -7.27
C VAL A 15 -14.75 -0.16 -7.68
N ASP A 16 -15.30 0.67 -8.56
CA ASP A 16 -14.72 1.97 -8.92
C ASP A 16 -15.59 3.08 -8.33
N LEU A 17 -15.01 3.83 -7.41
CA LEU A 17 -15.63 4.96 -6.73
C LEU A 17 -15.11 6.23 -7.39
N PHE A 18 -15.83 6.64 -8.44
CA PHE A 18 -15.61 7.90 -9.11
C PHE A 18 -16.39 9.01 -8.40
N LEU A 19 -15.68 9.90 -7.70
CA LEU A 19 -16.30 10.98 -6.93
C LEU A 19 -16.06 12.33 -7.61
N SER A 20 -17.10 13.15 -7.69
CA SER A 20 -17.03 14.51 -8.25
C SER A 20 -16.55 15.52 -7.20
N ALA A 21 -16.02 16.66 -7.66
CA ALA A 21 -15.46 17.70 -6.79
C ALA A 21 -16.44 18.27 -5.77
N ASP A 22 -17.74 18.14 -6.05
CA ASP A 22 -18.84 18.60 -5.20
C ASP A 22 -19.25 17.55 -4.14
N THR A 23 -18.65 16.36 -4.19
CA THR A 23 -18.93 15.29 -3.24
C THR A 23 -18.05 15.47 -2.00
N GLU A 24 -18.63 16.09 -0.97
CA GLU A 24 -17.96 16.31 0.32
C GLU A 24 -18.29 15.19 1.32
N ASN A 25 -17.34 14.86 2.20
CA ASN A 25 -17.56 14.00 3.37
C ASN A 25 -18.05 12.57 3.09
N VAL A 26 -17.62 11.97 1.96
CA VAL A 26 -17.96 10.57 1.63
C VAL A 26 -17.33 9.62 2.64
N LYS A 27 -18.15 8.78 3.27
CA LYS A 27 -17.69 7.71 4.18
C LYS A 27 -18.02 6.36 3.57
N ILE A 28 -16.99 5.59 3.27
CA ILE A 28 -17.09 4.25 2.67
C ILE A 28 -16.57 3.24 3.68
N GLY A 29 -17.42 2.30 4.08
CA GLY A 29 -17.05 1.18 4.94
C GLY A 29 -17.25 -0.13 4.20
N ILE A 30 -16.19 -0.92 4.04
CA ILE A 30 -16.26 -2.27 3.46
C ILE A 30 -15.68 -3.23 4.49
N THR A 31 -16.48 -4.19 4.92
CA THR A 31 -16.11 -5.09 6.01
C THR A 31 -16.45 -6.53 5.68
N ASN A 32 -15.55 -7.46 6.03
CA ASN A 32 -15.76 -8.91 5.88
C ASN A 32 -16.14 -9.36 4.44
N SER A 33 -15.60 -8.66 3.43
CA SER A 33 -15.85 -8.94 2.01
C SER A 33 -14.71 -9.72 1.38
N LEU A 34 -15.03 -10.54 0.38
CA LEU A 34 -14.10 -11.26 -0.48
C LEU A 34 -14.07 -10.61 -1.87
N PHE A 35 -12.91 -10.09 -2.27
CA PHE A 35 -12.63 -9.61 -3.62
C PHE A 35 -11.79 -10.66 -4.33
N TYR A 36 -12.36 -11.29 -5.33
CA TYR A 36 -11.83 -12.53 -5.88
C TYR A 36 -11.73 -12.51 -7.40
N ASP A 37 -10.54 -12.84 -7.92
CA ASP A 37 -10.25 -13.03 -9.35
C ASP A 37 -10.61 -11.82 -10.25
N ASN A 38 -10.47 -10.61 -9.71
CA ASN A 38 -10.69 -9.38 -10.48
C ASN A 38 -9.50 -9.09 -11.39
N LYS A 39 -9.75 -8.76 -12.66
CA LYS A 39 -8.68 -8.57 -13.65
C LYS A 39 -8.09 -7.17 -13.69
N LYS A 40 -8.78 -6.16 -13.17
CA LYS A 40 -8.29 -4.76 -13.09
C LYS A 40 -8.42 -4.17 -11.68
N GLY A 41 -8.01 -4.94 -10.68
CA GLY A 41 -8.02 -4.51 -9.29
C GLY A 41 -9.34 -4.74 -8.56
N GLY A 42 -9.29 -4.54 -7.24
CA GLY A 42 -10.45 -4.71 -6.35
C GLY A 42 -11.20 -3.40 -6.12
N LEU A 43 -10.48 -2.38 -5.66
CA LEU A 43 -11.04 -1.10 -5.25
C LEU A 43 -10.27 0.05 -5.88
N ARG A 44 -10.96 0.94 -6.57
CA ARG A 44 -10.38 2.16 -7.13
C ARG A 44 -11.14 3.38 -6.63
N PHE A 45 -10.39 4.37 -6.17
CA PHE A 45 -10.88 5.68 -5.77
C PHE A 45 -10.30 6.70 -6.74
N SER A 46 -11.18 7.23 -7.59
CA SER A 46 -10.84 8.08 -8.72
C SER A 46 -11.67 9.37 -8.71
N GLY A 47 -11.27 10.35 -9.52
CA GLY A 47 -11.93 11.66 -9.62
C GLY A 47 -11.30 12.75 -8.74
N SER A 48 -12.11 13.70 -8.29
CA SER A 48 -11.70 14.83 -7.45
C SER A 48 -12.61 14.86 -6.24
N PHE A 49 -12.07 14.72 -5.04
CA PHE A 49 -12.88 14.63 -3.82
C PHE A 49 -12.35 15.54 -2.73
N ARG A 50 -13.28 16.02 -1.89
CA ARG A 50 -12.98 16.78 -0.68
C ARG A 50 -13.17 15.87 0.52
N SER A 51 -12.06 15.30 0.96
CA SER A 51 -11.94 14.54 2.21
C SER A 51 -12.76 13.25 2.32
N PRO A 52 -12.59 12.27 1.41
CA PRO A 52 -13.22 10.97 1.56
C PRO A 52 -12.58 10.20 2.72
N ARG A 53 -13.39 9.37 3.37
CA ARG A 53 -12.93 8.42 4.40
C ARG A 53 -13.32 7.00 3.99
N ALA A 54 -12.32 6.17 3.74
CA ALA A 54 -12.47 4.76 3.42
C ALA A 54 -11.96 3.89 4.57
N ILE A 55 -12.78 2.93 5.00
CA ILE A 55 -12.42 1.95 6.02
C ILE A 55 -12.64 0.56 5.45
N LEU A 56 -11.56 -0.21 5.34
CA LEU A 56 -11.54 -1.60 4.90
C LEU A 56 -11.16 -2.47 6.10
N ARG A 57 -12.06 -3.33 6.57
CA ARG A 57 -11.80 -4.16 7.75
C ARG A 57 -12.16 -5.63 7.56
N GLY A 58 -11.23 -6.52 7.82
CA GLY A 58 -11.49 -7.98 7.71
C GLY A 58 -11.77 -8.44 6.28
N CYS A 59 -11.36 -7.66 5.27
CA CYS A 59 -11.56 -8.02 3.87
C CYS A 59 -10.48 -8.99 3.38
N ARG A 60 -10.83 -9.80 2.39
CA ARG A 60 -9.92 -10.70 1.71
C ARG A 60 -9.84 -10.35 0.23
N PHE A 61 -8.66 -10.03 -0.25
CA PHE A 61 -8.36 -9.79 -1.66
C PHE A 61 -7.51 -10.94 -2.18
N SER A 62 -8.07 -11.76 -3.06
CA SER A 62 -7.38 -12.96 -3.54
C SER A 62 -7.44 -13.12 -5.05
N ARG A 63 -6.29 -13.45 -5.64
CA ARG A 63 -6.14 -13.68 -7.09
C ARG A 63 -6.55 -12.47 -7.95
N ASN A 64 -6.47 -11.26 -7.42
CA ASN A 64 -6.71 -10.05 -8.21
C ASN A 64 -5.46 -9.70 -9.04
N PHE A 65 -5.69 -9.05 -10.17
CA PHE A 65 -4.65 -8.58 -11.08
C PHE A 65 -4.60 -7.04 -11.10
N GLY A 66 -3.40 -6.49 -11.24
CA GLY A 66 -3.16 -5.05 -11.20
C GLY A 66 -3.25 -4.45 -9.80
N GLU A 67 -3.47 -3.13 -9.73
CA GLU A 67 -3.58 -2.41 -8.47
C GLU A 67 -4.83 -2.84 -7.67
N THR A 68 -4.63 -3.59 -6.57
CA THR A 68 -5.77 -4.19 -5.85
C THR A 68 -6.58 -3.15 -5.08
N ILE A 69 -5.91 -2.22 -4.43
CA ILE A 69 -6.51 -1.00 -3.85
C ILE A 69 -5.74 0.18 -4.44
N GLN A 70 -6.45 1.09 -5.10
CA GLN A 70 -5.86 2.26 -5.74
C GLN A 70 -6.56 3.55 -5.28
N PHE A 71 -5.79 4.52 -4.81
CA PHE A 71 -6.19 5.93 -4.75
C PHE A 71 -5.33 6.74 -5.73
N GLU A 72 -5.98 7.34 -6.72
CA GLU A 72 -5.27 8.12 -7.74
C GLU A 72 -4.86 9.52 -7.26
N LYS A 73 -5.62 10.08 -6.32
CA LYS A 73 -5.35 11.39 -5.70
C LYS A 73 -5.68 11.34 -4.22
N PHE A 74 -4.70 11.21 -3.33
CA PHE A 74 -4.97 11.10 -1.90
C PHE A 74 -4.85 12.47 -1.20
N GLY A 75 -5.89 13.31 -1.31
CA GLY A 75 -5.92 14.68 -0.80
C GLY A 75 -6.92 14.93 0.34
N ASN A 76 -6.45 15.36 1.52
CA ASN A 76 -7.24 15.48 2.76
C ASN A 76 -8.13 14.25 3.07
N ALA A 77 -7.71 13.06 2.65
CA ALA A 77 -8.45 11.81 2.70
C ALA A 77 -8.02 10.92 3.87
N SER A 78 -8.91 10.02 4.30
CA SER A 78 -8.60 8.97 5.28
C SER A 78 -8.76 7.59 4.64
N LEU A 79 -7.75 6.74 4.79
CA LEU A 79 -7.80 5.33 4.43
C LEU A 79 -7.31 4.49 5.59
N ILE A 80 -8.18 3.62 6.10
CA ILE A 80 -7.87 2.65 7.14
C ILE A 80 -8.04 1.25 6.55
N VAL A 81 -6.95 0.49 6.49
CA VAL A 81 -6.94 -0.92 6.08
C VAL A 81 -6.51 -1.75 7.29
N ASP A 82 -7.45 -2.49 7.88
CA ASP A 82 -7.23 -3.22 9.13
C ASP A 82 -7.65 -4.68 9.00
N LYS A 83 -6.82 -5.61 9.51
CA LYS A 83 -7.11 -7.06 9.53
C LYS A 83 -7.47 -7.65 8.15
N CYS A 84 -6.96 -7.06 7.08
CA CYS A 84 -7.22 -7.53 5.72
C CYS A 84 -6.19 -8.59 5.29
N THR A 85 -6.59 -9.48 4.38
CA THR A 85 -5.71 -10.48 3.79
C THR A 85 -5.58 -10.27 2.29
N PHE A 86 -4.35 -10.16 1.80
CA PHE A 86 -3.99 -10.03 0.39
C PHE A 86 -3.22 -11.27 -0.06
N LEU A 87 -3.89 -12.15 -0.81
CA LEU A 87 -3.39 -13.48 -1.15
C LEU A 87 -3.29 -13.69 -2.65
N SER A 88 -2.06 -13.92 -3.14
CA SER A 88 -1.81 -14.28 -4.53
C SER A 88 -2.36 -13.26 -5.53
N ASN A 89 -2.30 -11.97 -5.20
CA ASN A 89 -2.55 -10.91 -6.17
C ASN A 89 -1.34 -10.77 -7.08
N SER A 90 -1.55 -10.42 -8.34
CA SER A 90 -0.52 -10.40 -9.38
C SER A 90 -0.56 -9.10 -10.17
N TYR A 91 0.55 -8.68 -10.78
CA TYR A 91 0.51 -7.59 -11.75
C TYR A 91 -0.29 -8.01 -12.99
N LEU A 92 -0.86 -7.03 -13.69
CA LEU A 92 -1.55 -7.21 -14.96
C LEU A 92 -0.59 -7.03 -16.14
N ASP A 93 0.35 -6.08 -16.04
CA ASP A 93 1.30 -5.73 -17.09
C ASP A 93 2.69 -5.41 -16.50
N PHE A 94 3.77 -5.87 -17.13
CA PHE A 94 5.14 -5.76 -16.59
C PHE A 94 5.65 -4.31 -16.55
N ASP A 95 5.09 -3.41 -17.37
CA ASP A 95 5.64 -2.07 -17.58
C ASP A 95 5.01 -0.96 -16.71
N ARG A 96 3.93 -1.24 -15.95
CA ARG A 96 3.12 -0.19 -15.30
C ARG A 96 3.28 -0.04 -13.77
N GLY A 97 4.19 -0.78 -13.15
CA GLY A 97 4.50 -0.59 -11.72
C GLY A 97 3.33 -0.93 -10.80
N ASP A 98 2.63 -2.04 -11.08
CA ASP A 98 1.48 -2.49 -10.30
C ASP A 98 1.87 -2.82 -8.84
N SER A 99 0.99 -2.45 -7.90
CA SER A 99 1.13 -2.76 -6.48
C SER A 99 -0.14 -3.33 -5.86
N VAL A 100 -0.06 -3.95 -4.69
CA VAL A 100 -1.29 -4.40 -4.01
C VAL A 100 -2.06 -3.19 -3.49
N ILE A 101 -1.38 -2.26 -2.85
CA ILE A 101 -1.95 -0.99 -2.40
C ILE A 101 -1.15 0.14 -3.02
N SER A 102 -1.83 1.02 -3.76
CA SER A 102 -1.25 2.15 -4.48
C SER A 102 -1.92 3.44 -4.09
N LEU A 103 -1.14 4.38 -3.53
CA LEU A 103 -1.60 5.73 -3.20
C LEU A 103 -0.74 6.74 -3.94
N LYS A 104 -1.39 7.53 -4.79
CA LYS A 104 -0.74 8.52 -5.65
C LYS A 104 -1.20 9.94 -5.28
N ASN A 105 -0.31 10.91 -5.47
CA ASN A 105 -0.55 12.34 -5.24
C ASN A 105 -1.10 12.61 -3.83
N VAL A 106 -0.36 12.13 -2.82
CA VAL A 106 -0.69 12.34 -1.40
C VAL A 106 -0.49 13.82 -1.03
N GLN A 107 -1.56 14.56 -0.75
CA GLN A 107 -1.51 16.02 -0.55
C GLN A 107 -2.44 16.51 0.57
N GLY A 108 -2.20 17.71 1.09
CA GLY A 108 -3.03 18.30 2.16
C GLY A 108 -2.60 17.89 3.57
N ASN A 109 -3.19 18.47 4.61
CA ASN A 109 -2.65 18.39 5.98
C ASN A 109 -3.44 17.46 6.90
N ASP A 110 -4.67 17.12 6.52
CA ASP A 110 -5.62 16.36 7.35
C ASP A 110 -5.84 14.94 6.83
N ASN A 111 -4.83 14.31 6.22
CA ASN A 111 -4.96 12.93 5.82
C ASN A 111 -4.69 11.97 6.98
N GLU A 112 -5.33 10.81 6.94
CA GLU A 112 -5.09 9.71 7.86
C GLU A 112 -4.89 8.43 7.05
N LEU A 113 -3.69 7.87 7.06
CA LEU A 113 -3.43 6.59 6.41
C LEU A 113 -2.91 5.58 7.42
N SER A 114 -3.66 4.50 7.59
CA SER A 114 -3.29 3.38 8.45
C SER A 114 -3.46 2.06 7.72
N ILE A 115 -2.37 1.30 7.59
CA ILE A 115 -2.38 -0.09 7.11
C ILE A 115 -1.86 -0.95 8.26
N SER A 116 -2.76 -1.68 8.91
CA SER A 116 -2.41 -2.42 10.12
C SER A 116 -3.01 -3.81 10.20
N ASN A 117 -2.31 -4.71 10.90
CA ASN A 117 -2.74 -6.08 11.16
C ASN A 117 -3.09 -6.88 9.89
N CYS A 118 -2.54 -6.48 8.73
CA CYS A 118 -2.83 -7.13 7.46
C CYS A 118 -1.84 -8.24 7.16
N GLN A 119 -2.27 -9.20 6.36
CA GLN A 119 -1.42 -10.29 5.87
C GLN A 119 -1.31 -10.24 4.34
N PHE A 120 -0.09 -10.06 3.84
CA PHE A 120 0.25 -10.08 2.43
C PHE A 120 1.02 -11.36 2.13
N THR A 121 0.41 -12.28 1.39
CA THR A 121 0.97 -13.60 1.14
C THR A 121 1.00 -13.93 -0.35
N LYS A 122 2.18 -14.35 -0.84
CA LYS A 122 2.36 -14.84 -2.22
C LYS A 122 1.94 -13.85 -3.31
N ASN A 123 2.03 -12.54 -3.05
CA ASN A 123 1.73 -11.55 -4.08
C ASN A 123 2.92 -11.42 -5.05
N THR A 124 2.63 -11.30 -6.33
CA THR A 124 3.60 -11.20 -7.43
C THR A 124 3.39 -9.88 -8.15
N VAL A 125 4.04 -8.81 -7.69
CA VAL A 125 3.77 -7.41 -8.09
C VAL A 125 5.08 -6.64 -8.20
N HIS A 126 5.09 -5.41 -8.71
CA HIS A 126 6.33 -4.62 -8.71
C HIS A 126 6.71 -4.21 -7.29
N ASP A 127 5.75 -3.65 -6.53
CA ASP A 127 5.89 -3.34 -5.11
C ASP A 127 4.62 -3.75 -4.36
N VAL A 128 4.67 -4.15 -3.09
CA VAL A 128 3.44 -4.55 -2.37
C VAL A 128 2.61 -3.33 -1.96
N ILE A 129 3.25 -2.33 -1.35
CA ILE A 129 2.63 -1.07 -0.95
C ILE A 129 3.44 0.07 -1.56
N THR A 130 2.77 0.96 -2.31
CA THR A 130 3.36 2.16 -2.88
C THR A 130 2.64 3.41 -2.39
N ILE A 131 3.43 4.38 -1.91
CA ILE A 131 2.93 5.66 -1.41
C ILE A 131 3.80 6.76 -1.99
N PHE A 132 3.28 7.45 -2.99
CA PHE A 132 4.00 8.51 -3.68
C PHE A 132 3.23 9.83 -3.69
N ASP A 133 3.93 10.89 -3.36
CA ASP A 133 3.55 12.26 -3.67
C ASP A 133 4.42 12.78 -4.82
N ASN A 134 3.81 12.94 -6.00
CA ASN A 134 4.46 13.52 -7.17
C ASN A 134 4.07 15.00 -7.36
N SER A 135 3.40 15.60 -6.38
CA SER A 135 2.97 16.99 -6.47
C SER A 135 4.15 17.94 -6.24
N THR A 136 4.13 19.07 -6.94
CA THR A 136 5.06 20.18 -6.72
C THR A 136 4.57 21.13 -5.61
N ALA A 137 3.55 20.71 -4.85
CA ALA A 137 2.89 21.53 -3.85
C ALA A 137 3.63 21.48 -2.50
N THR A 138 3.19 22.31 -1.55
CA THR A 138 3.72 22.31 -0.18
C THR A 138 3.70 20.90 0.43
N PRO A 139 4.79 20.46 1.10
CA PRO A 139 4.88 19.14 1.69
C PRO A 139 3.71 18.89 2.65
N SER A 140 3.01 17.78 2.44
CA SER A 140 1.94 17.35 3.33
C SER A 140 2.50 16.96 4.71
N THR A 141 1.84 17.41 5.77
CA THR A 141 2.20 17.04 7.16
C THR A 141 1.58 15.73 7.64
N THR A 142 0.81 15.07 6.79
CA THR A 142 0.10 13.81 7.07
C THR A 142 0.98 12.81 7.81
N HIS A 143 0.44 12.13 8.81
CA HIS A 143 1.11 10.96 9.35
C HIS A 143 0.62 9.69 8.64
N ILE A 144 1.56 8.92 8.09
CA ILE A 144 1.28 7.63 7.46
C ILE A 144 1.79 6.52 8.36
N SER A 145 0.96 5.53 8.65
CA SER A 145 1.33 4.39 9.47
C SER A 145 1.13 3.05 8.76
N ILE A 146 2.20 2.27 8.67
CA ILE A 146 2.20 0.89 8.20
C ILE A 146 2.75 0.01 9.34
N MET A 147 1.86 -0.66 10.08
CA MET A 147 2.27 -1.34 11.31
C MET A 147 1.70 -2.74 11.52
N SER A 148 2.46 -3.60 12.21
CA SER A 148 1.98 -4.92 12.62
C SER A 148 1.48 -5.81 11.46
N ASN A 149 2.01 -5.60 10.24
CA ASN A 149 1.64 -6.39 9.07
C ASN A 149 2.56 -7.61 8.89
N LYS A 150 2.08 -8.63 8.19
CA LYS A 150 2.86 -9.83 7.83
C LYS A 150 3.03 -9.91 6.32
N PHE A 151 4.28 -9.91 5.86
CA PHE A 151 4.66 -10.05 4.46
C PHE A 151 5.36 -11.38 4.25
N ILE A 152 4.66 -12.36 3.67
CA ILE A 152 5.10 -13.75 3.57
C ILE A 152 5.17 -14.16 2.10
N GLN A 153 6.34 -14.59 1.63
CA GLN A 153 6.50 -15.14 0.27
C GLN A 153 6.08 -14.20 -0.86
N ASN A 154 6.19 -12.88 -0.68
CA ASN A 154 5.92 -11.93 -1.77
C ASN A 154 7.11 -11.90 -2.74
N LEU A 155 6.80 -11.89 -4.04
CA LEU A 155 7.72 -11.70 -5.14
C LEU A 155 7.49 -10.28 -5.69
N ALA A 156 8.35 -9.35 -5.28
CA ALA A 156 8.27 -7.94 -5.63
C ALA A 156 9.66 -7.30 -5.60
N ASN A 157 9.90 -6.19 -6.28
CA ASN A 157 11.18 -5.48 -6.18
C ASN A 157 11.38 -4.91 -4.77
N SER A 158 10.35 -4.25 -4.24
CA SER A 158 10.29 -3.86 -2.82
C SER A 158 8.96 -4.28 -2.19
N VAL A 159 8.94 -4.46 -0.87
CA VAL A 159 7.66 -4.70 -0.19
C VAL A 159 6.94 -3.36 0.05
N ILE A 160 7.64 -2.37 0.58
CA ILE A 160 7.10 -1.03 0.81
C ILE A 160 7.98 -0.02 0.07
N THR A 161 7.38 0.84 -0.73
CA THR A 161 8.07 1.92 -1.44
C THR A 161 7.39 3.24 -1.18
N THR A 162 8.15 4.24 -0.75
CA THR A 162 7.59 5.57 -0.48
C THR A 162 8.59 6.70 -0.68
N ASN A 163 8.08 7.87 -1.05
CA ASN A 163 8.81 9.15 -0.99
C ASN A 163 8.28 10.11 0.09
N PHE A 164 7.40 9.62 0.96
CA PHE A 164 6.72 10.45 1.94
C PHE A 164 7.49 10.57 3.26
N PRO A 165 7.88 11.78 3.72
CA PRO A 165 8.80 11.94 4.86
C PRO A 165 8.17 11.56 6.21
N ASN A 166 6.85 11.73 6.34
CA ASN A 166 6.11 11.46 7.57
C ASN A 166 5.49 10.06 7.61
N VAL A 167 6.18 9.08 7.02
CA VAL A 167 5.83 7.65 7.11
C VAL A 167 6.43 7.01 8.37
N SER A 168 5.70 6.11 9.02
CA SER A 168 6.19 5.21 10.06
C SER A 168 5.91 3.77 9.64
N VAL A 169 6.97 2.96 9.57
CA VAL A 169 6.90 1.56 9.15
C VAL A 169 7.45 0.72 10.29
N THR A 170 6.61 0.24 11.19
CA THR A 170 7.06 -0.41 12.44
C THR A 170 6.33 -1.72 12.73
N GLU A 171 6.97 -2.65 13.45
CA GLU A 171 6.34 -3.91 13.88
C GLU A 171 5.90 -4.84 12.73
N ASN A 172 6.38 -4.61 11.52
CA ASN A 172 6.09 -5.48 10.39
C ASN A 172 7.00 -6.71 10.42
N LYS A 173 6.44 -7.84 10.00
CA LYS A 173 7.12 -9.13 9.94
C LYS A 173 7.29 -9.56 8.49
N PHE A 174 8.53 -9.79 8.08
CA PHE A 174 8.90 -10.17 6.72
C PHE A 174 9.43 -11.62 6.72
N GLN A 175 8.97 -12.46 5.78
CA GLN A 175 9.31 -13.88 5.73
C GLN A 175 9.37 -14.40 4.29
N ASP A 176 10.36 -15.27 4.00
CA ASP A 176 10.48 -16.09 2.78
C ASP A 176 10.29 -15.32 1.47
N LYS A 177 10.74 -14.07 1.41
CA LYS A 177 10.49 -13.17 0.29
C LYS A 177 11.56 -13.30 -0.81
N ARG A 178 11.18 -13.01 -2.05
CA ARG A 178 12.09 -12.89 -3.20
C ARG A 178 12.17 -11.44 -3.69
N SER A 179 12.28 -10.51 -2.74
CA SER A 179 12.36 -9.09 -3.06
C SER A 179 13.75 -8.54 -2.85
N THR A 180 14.16 -7.63 -3.74
CA THR A 180 15.42 -6.90 -3.63
C THR A 180 15.47 -6.12 -2.32
N CYS A 181 14.42 -5.40 -1.94
CA CYS A 181 14.37 -4.62 -0.69
C CYS A 181 13.11 -4.92 0.13
N GLU A 182 13.17 -4.81 1.46
CA GLU A 182 11.96 -4.78 2.30
C GLU A 182 11.31 -3.41 2.15
N ILE A 183 12.09 -2.35 2.34
CA ILE A 183 11.58 -0.98 2.34
C ILE A 183 12.51 -0.11 1.51
N THR A 184 11.93 0.59 0.54
CA THR A 184 12.64 1.51 -0.36
C THR A 184 12.14 2.93 -0.12
N TYR A 185 13.05 3.80 0.31
CA TYR A 185 12.82 5.22 0.53
C TYR A 185 13.39 6.03 -0.64
N HIS A 186 12.53 6.85 -1.25
CA HIS A 186 12.93 7.86 -2.21
C HIS A 186 12.93 9.22 -1.51
N PRO A 187 13.88 10.12 -1.80
CA PRO A 187 13.84 11.48 -1.28
C PRO A 187 12.48 12.15 -1.59
N PRO A 188 11.92 12.92 -0.65
CA PRO A 188 12.52 13.37 0.62
C PRO A 188 12.40 12.37 1.79
N ALA A 189 11.83 11.17 1.60
CA ALA A 189 11.73 10.19 2.68
C ALA A 189 13.08 9.54 3.00
N SER A 190 13.24 9.17 4.27
CA SER A 190 14.40 8.46 4.79
C SER A 190 13.98 7.44 5.86
N PRO A 191 14.74 6.34 6.02
CA PRO A 191 14.53 5.39 7.11
C PRO A 191 14.63 6.08 8.47
N LYS A 192 13.72 5.75 9.38
CA LYS A 192 13.78 6.18 10.79
C LYS A 192 14.38 5.08 11.65
N SER A 193 14.98 5.45 12.78
CA SER A 193 15.57 4.49 13.72
C SER A 193 14.57 3.42 14.17
N GLU A 194 13.30 3.81 14.34
CA GLU A 194 12.22 2.91 14.73
C GLU A 194 11.90 1.89 13.63
N ASP A 195 12.04 2.27 12.35
CA ASP A 195 11.82 1.36 11.22
C ASP A 195 12.87 0.24 11.20
N LEU A 196 14.09 0.53 11.65
CA LEU A 196 15.19 -0.45 11.76
C LEU A 196 14.99 -1.40 12.95
N LEU A 197 14.57 -0.85 14.10
CA LEU A 197 14.55 -1.58 15.37
C LEU A 197 13.29 -2.41 15.57
N ARG A 198 12.15 -1.97 15.01
CA ARG A 198 10.84 -2.56 15.34
C ARG A 198 10.32 -3.52 14.28
N ASN A 199 10.89 -3.55 13.08
CA ASN A 199 10.52 -4.54 12.09
C ASN A 199 11.33 -5.83 12.28
N THR A 200 10.79 -6.99 11.88
CA THR A 200 11.44 -8.29 12.07
C THR A 200 11.48 -9.14 10.81
N MET A 201 12.56 -9.92 10.65
CA MET A 201 12.74 -10.92 9.59
C MET A 201 12.74 -12.33 10.17
N VAL A 202 11.93 -13.22 9.59
CA VAL A 202 11.75 -14.60 10.06
C VAL A 202 12.76 -15.53 9.43
N ALA A 203 14.03 -15.36 9.80
CA ALA A 203 15.13 -16.31 9.53
C ALA A 203 16.46 -15.91 10.20
N GLY A 204 16.47 -14.94 11.14
CA GLY A 204 17.72 -14.38 11.68
C GLY A 204 18.49 -13.48 10.69
N GLN A 205 17.86 -13.12 9.56
CA GLN A 205 18.41 -12.17 8.59
C GLN A 205 18.11 -10.73 9.00
N GLN A 206 18.97 -9.79 8.60
CA GLN A 206 18.71 -8.35 8.78
C GLN A 206 17.67 -7.87 7.76
N ILE A 207 16.93 -6.83 8.12
CA ILE A 207 16.04 -6.13 7.18
C ILE A 207 16.90 -5.26 6.28
N TYR A 208 16.66 -5.34 4.97
CA TYR A 208 17.34 -4.51 4.00
C TYR A 208 16.51 -3.28 3.62
N PHE A 209 17.21 -2.16 3.55
CA PHE A 209 16.67 -0.87 3.18
C PHE A 209 17.38 -0.35 1.94
N ALA A 210 16.63 0.29 1.04
CA ALA A 210 17.19 1.03 -0.08
C ALA A 210 16.87 2.52 0.04
N LEU A 211 17.89 3.34 -0.23
CA LEU A 211 17.82 4.79 -0.34
C LEU A 211 18.16 5.17 -1.78
N LYS A 212 17.17 5.66 -2.52
CA LYS A 212 17.37 6.02 -3.93
C LYS A 212 17.75 7.49 -4.06
N ASN A 213 19.03 7.82 -3.79
CA ASN A 213 19.82 8.95 -4.35
C ASN A 213 20.92 9.56 -3.46
N THR A 214 21.17 9.14 -2.21
CA THR A 214 22.39 9.57 -1.50
C THR A 214 22.69 8.71 -0.27
N GLU A 215 23.98 8.42 -0.11
CA GLU A 215 24.76 7.97 1.05
C GLU A 215 24.26 6.81 1.95
N VAL A 216 25.23 5.93 2.22
CA VAL A 216 25.15 4.66 2.94
C VAL A 216 24.59 4.87 4.35
N PHE A 217 23.44 4.27 4.63
CA PHE A 217 22.86 4.19 5.98
C PHE A 217 23.37 2.93 6.70
N ASN A 218 23.51 3.01 8.02
CA ASN A 218 23.97 1.90 8.88
C ASN A 218 22.87 0.83 9.07
N GLY A 219 22.54 0.15 7.98
CA GLY A 219 21.73 -1.06 7.86
C GLY A 219 22.21 -1.81 6.62
N SER A 220 21.86 -3.08 6.46
CA SER A 220 22.24 -3.83 5.26
C SER A 220 21.63 -3.14 4.03
N THR A 221 22.45 -2.47 3.23
CA THR A 221 21.97 -1.74 2.04
C THR A 221 21.73 -2.72 0.90
N CYS A 222 20.57 -2.60 0.25
CA CYS A 222 20.33 -3.29 -1.02
C CYS A 222 20.67 -2.38 -2.20
N HIS A 223 21.32 -2.95 -3.22
CA HIS A 223 21.54 -2.28 -4.49
C HIS A 223 20.33 -2.54 -5.39
N VAL A 224 19.62 -1.47 -5.76
CA VAL A 224 18.51 -1.48 -6.73
C VAL A 224 19.04 -1.10 -8.10
#